data_AF-A0A2D4FFE5-F1
#
_entry.id   AF-A0A2D4FFE5-F1
#
_cell.length_a   1.000
_cell.length_b   1.000
_cell.length_c   1.000
_cell.angle_alpha   90.00
_cell.angle_beta   90.00
_cell.angle_gamma   90.00
#
_symmetry.space_group_name_H-M   'P 1'
#
loop_
_entity.id
_entity.type
_entity.pdbx_description
1 polymer ?
#
loop_
_entity_poly.entity_id
_entity_poly.type
_entity_poly.pdbx_seq_one_letter_code
_entity_poly.pdbx_strand_id
1 'polypeptide(L)'
;GGTVVKLIERLTYHMYADPNFVRTFLTTYRSFCKPQELLSLLIERFEIPEPEPTEADRQAIEKGEQPISADLKRFRKEYVQPVQLRVLNVFRHWVEHHFYDFERDQELLDRLETFISTVRGKSMKKWVESIAKIIRRKKQAHANGISHNITFESPPPP
;
A
#
# COMPACT_ATOMS: atom_id res chain seq x y z
N GLY A 1 2.23 18.24 16.06
CA GLY A 1 2.07 17.50 14.78
C GLY A 1 3.03 16.32 14.77
N GLY A 2 2.63 15.19 14.21
CA GLY A 2 3.51 14.01 14.04
C GLY A 2 4.35 14.12 12.76
N THR A 3 5.46 13.39 12.70
CA THR A 3 6.26 13.28 11.45
C THR A 3 5.51 12.44 10.41
N VAL A 4 5.84 12.61 9.13
CA VAL A 4 5.23 11.83 8.02
C VAL A 4 5.37 10.33 8.27
N VAL A 5 6.54 9.88 8.74
CA VAL A 5 6.81 8.48 9.10
C VAL A 5 5.80 7.95 10.14
N LYS A 6 5.53 8.71 11.21
CA LYS A 6 4.54 8.30 12.23
C LYS A 6 3.10 8.26 11.70
N LEU A 7 2.77 9.13 10.75
CA LEU A 7 1.47 9.06 10.07
C LEU A 7 1.36 7.79 9.20
N ILE A 8 2.43 7.38 8.51
CA ILE A 8 2.45 6.13 7.73
C ILE A 8 2.38 4.89 8.63
N GLU A 9 3.10 4.89 9.75
CA GLU A 9 2.97 3.82 10.77
C GLU A 9 1.53 3.70 11.25
N ARG A 10 0.88 4.84 11.51
CA ARG A 10 -0.52 4.89 11.95
C ARG A 10 -1.49 4.43 10.86
N LEU A 11 -1.25 4.86 9.62
CA LEU A 11 -2.02 4.50 8.44
C LEU A 11 -2.05 2.99 8.20
N THR A 12 -0.95 2.32 8.56
CA THR A 12 -0.72 0.89 8.30
C THR A 12 -0.53 0.10 9.60
N TYR A 13 -1.17 0.55 10.68
CA TYR A 13 -0.94 0.00 12.02
C TYR A 13 -1.40 -1.45 12.13
N HIS A 14 -0.53 -2.35 12.61
CA HIS A 14 -0.77 -3.80 12.59
C HIS A 14 -2.01 -4.25 13.41
N MET A 15 -2.32 -3.58 14.51
CA MET A 15 -3.38 -4.00 15.44
C MET A 15 -4.80 -3.72 14.95
N TYR A 16 -5.03 -2.63 14.21
CA TYR A 16 -6.36 -2.27 13.71
C TYR A 16 -6.27 -1.40 12.46
N ALA A 17 -7.30 -1.48 11.62
CA ALA A 17 -7.43 -0.62 10.45
C ALA A 17 -8.31 0.59 10.78
N ASP A 18 -8.04 1.71 10.12
CA ASP A 18 -8.86 2.92 10.20
C ASP A 18 -9.17 3.42 8.78
N PRO A 19 -10.28 2.96 8.17
CA PRO A 19 -10.65 3.37 6.81
C PRO A 19 -10.89 4.88 6.67
N ASN A 20 -11.35 5.54 7.75
CA ASN A 20 -11.56 6.99 7.73
C ASN A 20 -10.22 7.71 7.68
N PHE A 21 -9.23 7.25 8.46
CA PHE A 21 -7.89 7.80 8.40
C PHE A 21 -7.25 7.61 7.01
N VAL A 22 -7.44 6.46 6.35
CA VAL A 22 -6.95 6.25 4.97
C VAL A 22 -7.53 7.30 4.02
N ARG A 23 -8.85 7.50 4.04
CA ARG A 23 -9.50 8.50 3.19
C ARG A 23 -9.01 9.92 3.47
N THR A 24 -8.98 10.32 4.74
CA THR A 24 -8.53 11.65 5.15
C THR A 24 -7.07 11.89 4.76
N PHE A 25 -6.21 10.90 5.01
CA PHE A 25 -4.79 10.97 4.67
C PHE A 25 -4.59 11.14 3.17
N LEU A 26 -5.15 10.25 2.33
CA LEU A 26 -4.96 10.31 0.87
C LEU A 26 -5.57 11.58 0.24
N THR A 27 -6.57 12.17 0.89
CA THR A 27 -7.15 13.45 0.47
C THR A 27 -6.21 14.62 0.76
N THR A 28 -5.51 14.62 1.90
CA THR A 28 -4.84 15.82 2.44
C THR A 28 -3.31 15.78 2.44
N TYR A 29 -2.68 14.61 2.21
CA TYR A 29 -1.23 14.43 2.40
C TYR A 29 -0.35 15.37 1.57
N ARG A 30 -0.83 15.80 0.40
CA ARG A 30 -0.09 16.67 -0.53
C ARG A 30 0.32 18.02 0.06
N SER A 31 -0.33 18.44 1.15
CA SER A 31 0.06 19.64 1.90
C SER A 31 1.36 19.48 2.70
N PHE A 32 1.81 18.25 2.94
CA PHE A 32 2.96 17.96 3.79
C PHE A 32 3.89 16.83 3.30
N CYS A 33 3.55 16.13 2.22
CA CYS A 33 4.35 15.05 1.64
C CYS A 33 4.10 14.94 0.13
N LYS A 34 5.16 14.72 -0.66
CA LYS A 34 5.03 14.58 -2.12
C LYS A 34 4.55 13.16 -2.50
N PRO A 35 3.82 12.98 -3.62
CA PRO A 35 3.40 11.65 -4.09
C PRO A 35 4.57 10.65 -4.20
N GLN A 36 5.69 11.06 -4.79
CA GLN A 36 6.88 10.21 -4.96
C GLN A 36 7.51 9.79 -3.61
N GLU A 37 7.46 10.67 -2.62
CA GLU A 37 7.96 10.41 -1.27
C GLU A 37 7.00 9.47 -0.53
N LEU A 38 5.69 9.72 -0.62
CA LEU A 38 4.67 8.82 -0.06
C LEU A 38 4.80 7.40 -0.59
N LEU A 39 4.99 7.24 -1.91
CA LEU A 39 5.22 5.92 -2.52
C LEU A 39 6.45 5.23 -1.91
N SER A 40 7.56 5.97 -1.78
CA SER A 40 8.81 5.43 -1.23
C SER A 40 8.65 4.98 0.23
N LEU A 41 8.00 5.80 1.07
CA LEU A 41 7.74 5.47 2.47
C LEU A 41 6.78 4.27 2.63
N LEU A 42 5.79 4.13 1.75
CA LEU A 42 4.88 2.98 1.77
C LEU A 42 5.56 1.68 1.31
N ILE A 43 6.48 1.76 0.33
CA ILE A 43 7.30 0.61 -0.09
C ILE A 43 8.22 0.18 1.05
N GLU A 44 8.93 1.13 1.68
CA GLU A 44 9.78 0.85 2.85
C GLU A 44 8.95 0.22 3.99
N ARG A 45 7.73 0.71 4.22
CA ARG A 45 6.82 0.15 5.23
C ARG A 45 6.36 -1.28 4.90
N PHE A 46 6.35 -1.68 3.62
CA PHE A 46 5.99 -3.01 3.18
C PHE A 46 7.13 -4.03 3.34
N GLU A 47 8.36 -3.57 3.08
CA GLU A 47 9.59 -4.37 3.12
C GLU A 47 10.12 -4.52 4.56
N ILE A 48 9.30 -5.14 5.41
CA ILE A 48 9.69 -5.43 6.79
C ILE A 48 10.79 -6.49 6.79
N PRO A 49 12.00 -6.19 7.32
CA PRO A 49 13.08 -7.17 7.39
C PRO A 49 12.65 -8.34 8.27
N GLU A 50 12.88 -9.56 7.79
CA GLU A 50 12.72 -10.73 8.64
C GLU A 50 13.84 -10.73 9.70
N PRO A 51 13.53 -11.07 10.95
CA PRO A 51 14.57 -11.17 11.97
C PRO A 51 15.51 -12.33 11.61
N GLU A 52 16.80 -12.11 11.82
CA GLU A 52 17.83 -13.14 11.62
C GLU A 52 17.51 -14.40 12.43
N PRO A 53 17.75 -15.60 11.88
CA PRO A 53 17.58 -16.84 12.62
C PRO A 53 18.37 -16.79 13.93
N THR A 54 17.75 -17.23 15.02
CA THR A 54 18.45 -17.36 16.30
C THR A 54 19.49 -18.48 16.21
N GLU A 55 20.41 -18.53 17.17
CA GLU A 55 21.37 -19.64 17.27
C GLU A 55 20.67 -21.00 17.42
N ALA A 56 19.55 -21.02 18.14
CA ALA A 56 18.72 -22.22 18.27
C ALA A 56 18.09 -22.62 16.92
N ASP A 57 17.62 -21.65 16.13
CA ASP A 57 17.08 -21.91 14.79
C ASP A 57 18.18 -22.47 13.87
N ARG A 58 19.40 -21.92 13.90
CA ARG A 58 20.55 -22.42 13.13
C ARG A 58 20.89 -23.87 13.48
N GLN A 59 20.96 -24.20 14.77
CA GLN A 59 21.23 -25.56 15.22
C GLN A 59 20.10 -26.53 14.86
N ALA A 60 18.84 -26.09 14.87
CA ALA A 60 17.72 -26.90 14.39
C ALA A 60 17.84 -27.21 12.88
N ILE A 61 18.26 -26.24 12.06
CA ILE A 61 18.54 -26.46 10.62
C ILE A 61 19.62 -27.51 10.42
N GLU A 62 20.75 -27.39 11.14
CA GLU A 62 21.87 -28.32 11.04
C GLU A 62 21.46 -29.76 11.41
N LYS A 63 20.52 -29.90 12.35
CA LYS A 63 19.95 -31.19 12.76
C LYS A 63 18.83 -31.70 11.84
N GLY A 64 18.47 -30.95 10.78
CA GLY A 64 17.37 -31.28 9.87
C GLY A 64 15.98 -31.10 10.48
N GLU A 65 15.87 -30.40 11.61
CA GLU A 65 14.62 -30.04 12.27
C GLU A 65 14.03 -28.77 11.63
N GLN A 66 12.78 -28.41 11.96
CA GLN A 66 12.21 -27.18 11.43
C GLN A 66 12.87 -25.95 12.05
N PRO A 67 13.56 -25.08 11.27
CA PRO A 67 14.18 -23.85 11.77
C PRO A 67 13.23 -22.84 12.40
N ILE A 68 11.97 -22.84 11.97
CA ILE A 68 11.12 -21.67 12.15
C ILE A 68 10.48 -21.72 13.52
N SER A 69 11.06 -20.98 14.47
CA SER A 69 10.49 -20.77 15.80
C SER A 69 9.03 -20.31 15.75
N ALA A 70 8.24 -20.71 16.74
CA ALA A 70 6.84 -20.30 16.87
C ALA A 70 6.69 -18.76 16.88
N ASP A 71 7.68 -18.06 17.42
CA ASP A 71 7.74 -16.61 17.48
C ASP A 71 7.88 -15.97 16.09
N LEU A 72 8.71 -16.52 15.19
CA LEU A 72 8.83 -16.02 13.82
C LEU A 72 7.51 -16.23 13.04
N LYS A 73 6.85 -17.37 13.21
CA LYS A 73 5.52 -17.61 12.62
C LYS A 73 4.49 -16.60 13.14
N ARG A 74 4.54 -16.31 14.44
CA ARG A 74 3.66 -15.33 15.09
C ARG A 74 3.91 -13.90 14.59
N PHE A 75 5.17 -13.47 14.52
CA PHE A 75 5.55 -12.16 13.99
C PHE A 75 5.08 -11.95 12.55
N ARG A 76 5.29 -12.95 11.67
CA ARG A 76 4.79 -12.90 10.28
C ARG A 76 3.26 -12.74 10.23
N LYS A 77 2.53 -13.47 11.07
CA LYS A 77 1.06 -13.50 11.07
C LYS A 77 0.43 -12.27 11.75
N GLU A 78 0.98 -11.80 12.85
CA GLU A 78 0.39 -10.74 13.70
C GLU A 78 0.91 -9.34 13.35
N TYR A 79 2.11 -9.23 12.75
CA TYR A 79 2.71 -7.96 12.39
C TYR A 79 2.87 -7.79 10.87
N VAL A 80 3.68 -8.64 10.23
CA VAL A 80 4.10 -8.44 8.83
C VAL A 80 2.91 -8.46 7.88
N GLN A 81 2.12 -9.54 7.92
CA GLN A 81 0.97 -9.70 7.02
C GLN A 81 -0.08 -8.59 7.21
N PRO A 82 -0.49 -8.20 8.43
CA PRO A 82 -1.40 -7.08 8.62
C PRO A 82 -0.88 -5.73 8.15
N VAL A 83 0.42 -5.44 8.29
CA VAL A 83 1.01 -4.19 7.77
C VAL A 83 1.01 -4.21 6.24
N GLN A 84 1.51 -5.28 5.63
CA GLN A 84 1.58 -5.41 4.17
C GLN A 84 0.21 -5.33 3.51
N LEU A 85 -0.81 -6.00 4.06
CA LEU A 85 -2.18 -5.91 3.56
C LEU A 85 -2.74 -4.48 3.66
N ARG A 86 -2.41 -3.75 4.72
CA ARG A 86 -2.84 -2.35 4.87
C ARG A 86 -2.12 -1.42 3.90
N VAL A 87 -0.83 -1.63 3.63
CA VAL A 87 -0.10 -0.90 2.58
C VAL A 87 -0.75 -1.13 1.21
N LEU A 88 -1.04 -2.39 0.85
CA LEU A 88 -1.74 -2.71 -0.40
C LEU A 88 -3.14 -2.07 -0.44
N ASN A 89 -3.83 -2.01 0.70
CA ASN A 89 -5.12 -1.32 0.79
C ASN A 89 -4.99 0.18 0.56
N VAL A 90 -3.94 0.84 1.05
CA VAL A 90 -3.65 2.25 0.78
C VAL A 90 -3.40 2.45 -0.72
N PHE A 91 -2.55 1.64 -1.34
CA PHE A 91 -2.32 1.70 -2.79
C PHE A 91 -3.61 1.51 -3.58
N ARG A 92 -4.43 0.52 -3.21
CA ARG A 92 -5.73 0.26 -3.84
C ARG A 92 -6.63 1.50 -3.79
N HIS A 93 -6.76 2.15 -2.64
CA HIS A 93 -7.56 3.37 -2.49
C HIS A 93 -6.97 4.55 -3.26
N TRP A 94 -5.64 4.66 -3.28
CA TRP A 94 -4.93 5.72 -3.99
C TRP A 94 -5.20 5.64 -5.50
N VAL A 95 -5.04 4.46 -6.11
CA VAL A 95 -5.31 4.28 -7.55
C VAL A 95 -6.81 4.35 -7.89
N GLU A 96 -7.69 4.00 -6.95
CA GLU A 96 -9.13 4.02 -7.19
C GLU A 96 -9.72 5.44 -7.13
N HIS A 97 -9.34 6.23 -6.12
CA HIS A 97 -9.99 7.50 -5.80
C HIS A 97 -9.12 8.74 -6.02
N HIS A 98 -7.81 8.58 -6.11
CA HIS A 98 -6.86 9.69 -6.24
C HIS A 98 -5.93 9.49 -7.43
N PHE A 99 -6.49 8.98 -8.54
CA PHE A 99 -5.72 8.60 -9.73
C PHE A 99 -5.01 9.78 -10.41
N TYR A 100 -5.48 11.01 -10.18
CA TYR A 100 -4.90 12.25 -10.72
C TYR A 100 -3.43 12.48 -10.35
N ASP A 101 -2.90 11.87 -9.28
CA ASP A 101 -1.46 11.92 -9.00
C ASP A 101 -0.67 11.17 -10.07
N PHE A 102 -1.18 10.02 -10.50
CA PHE A 102 -0.55 9.14 -11.48
C PHE A 102 -0.76 9.65 -12.91
N GLU A 103 -1.87 10.36 -13.17
CA GLU A 103 -2.09 11.04 -14.46
C GLU A 103 -1.11 12.19 -14.67
N ARG A 104 -0.74 12.90 -13.60
CA ARG A 104 0.19 14.04 -13.64
C ARG A 104 1.66 13.63 -13.59
N ASP A 105 1.94 12.40 -13.20
CA ASP A 105 3.29 11.88 -12.99
C ASP A 105 3.34 10.40 -13.44
N GLN A 106 3.74 10.19 -14.68
CA GLN A 106 3.84 8.84 -15.26
C GLN A 106 4.93 7.99 -14.58
N GLU A 107 6.01 8.62 -14.11
CA GLU A 107 7.07 7.92 -13.37
C GLU A 107 6.52 7.34 -12.05
N LEU A 108 5.67 8.09 -11.34
CA LEU A 108 4.98 7.60 -10.14
C LEU A 108 4.16 6.33 -10.44
N LEU A 109 3.44 6.33 -11.56
CA LEU A 109 2.63 5.18 -11.98
C LEU A 109 3.50 3.97 -12.30
N ASP A 110 4.55 4.16 -13.08
CA ASP A 110 5.45 3.09 -13.50
C ASP A 110 6.19 2.47 -12.30
N ARG A 111 6.61 3.30 -11.33
CA ARG A 111 7.18 2.83 -10.06
C ARG A 111 6.19 1.99 -9.25
N LEU A 112 4.94 2.42 -9.15
CA LEU A 112 3.90 1.65 -8.45
C LEU A 112 3.60 0.33 -9.16
N GLU A 113 3.44 0.33 -10.49
CA GLU A 113 3.21 -0.90 -11.28
C GLU A 113 4.37 -1.88 -11.12
N THR A 114 5.61 -1.37 -11.17
CA THR A 114 6.81 -2.17 -10.95
C THR A 114 6.78 -2.80 -9.57
N PHE A 115 6.56 -2.03 -8.51
CA PHE A 115 6.46 -2.54 -7.14
C PHE A 115 5.34 -3.59 -6.99
N ILE A 116 4.14 -3.32 -7.48
CA ILE A 116 3.02 -4.27 -7.40
C ILE A 116 3.36 -5.58 -8.13
N SER A 117 4.14 -5.52 -9.21
CA SER A 117 4.62 -6.70 -9.94
C SER A 117 5.73 -7.49 -9.22
N THR A 118 6.40 -6.93 -8.21
CA THR A 118 7.41 -7.65 -7.39
C THR A 118 6.79 -8.35 -6.18
N VAL A 119 5.62 -7.91 -5.71
CA VAL A 119 4.94 -8.53 -4.56
C VAL A 119 4.63 -10.00 -4.82
N ARG A 120 5.02 -10.87 -3.89
CA ARG A 120 4.80 -12.33 -3.93
C ARG A 120 3.98 -12.79 -2.73
N GLY A 121 3.51 -14.04 -2.77
CA GLY A 121 2.82 -14.69 -1.66
C GLY A 121 1.34 -14.95 -1.92
N LYS A 122 0.87 -16.12 -1.46
CA LYS A 122 -0.52 -16.59 -1.69
C LYS A 122 -1.56 -15.63 -1.09
N SER A 123 -1.27 -15.05 0.07
CA SER A 123 -2.14 -14.09 0.75
C SER A 123 -2.28 -12.75 0.00
N MET A 124 -1.26 -12.34 -0.76
CA MET A 124 -1.22 -11.05 -1.44
C MET A 124 -1.76 -11.10 -2.87
N LYS A 125 -1.78 -12.28 -3.49
CA LYS A 125 -2.12 -12.48 -4.91
C LYS A 125 -3.41 -11.75 -5.34
N LYS A 126 -4.52 -11.93 -4.60
CA LYS A 126 -5.81 -11.29 -4.93
C LYS A 126 -5.76 -9.77 -4.84
N TRP A 127 -4.96 -9.22 -3.93
CA TRP A 127 -4.79 -7.77 -3.78
C TRP A 127 -3.97 -7.19 -4.93
N VAL A 128 -2.87 -7.84 -5.29
CA VAL A 128 -2.03 -7.48 -6.45
C VAL A 128 -2.89 -7.48 -7.73
N GLU A 129 -3.65 -8.54 -7.97
CA GLU A 129 -4.56 -8.63 -9.11
C GLU A 129 -5.64 -7.53 -9.10
N SER A 130 -6.20 -7.23 -7.92
CA SER A 130 -7.20 -6.17 -7.79
C SER A 130 -6.63 -4.78 -8.11
N ILE A 131 -5.43 -4.45 -7.61
CA ILE A 131 -4.79 -3.15 -7.85
C ILE A 131 -4.42 -3.03 -9.33
N ALA A 132 -3.78 -4.05 -9.91
CA ALA A 132 -3.43 -4.07 -11.34
C ALA A 132 -4.66 -3.91 -12.24
N LYS A 133 -5.78 -4.56 -11.89
CA LYS A 133 -7.05 -4.40 -12.61
C LYS A 133 -7.59 -2.97 -12.54
N ILE A 134 -7.50 -2.31 -11.39
CA ILE A 134 -7.94 -0.91 -11.23
C ILE A 134 -7.06 0.03 -12.06
N ILE A 135 -5.74 -0.14 -12.00
CA ILE A 135 -4.79 0.66 -12.80
C ILE A 135 -5.09 0.53 -14.29
N ARG A 136 -5.25 -0.70 -14.80
CA ARG A 136 -5.58 -0.94 -16.21
C ARG A 136 -6.88 -0.24 -16.63
N ARG A 137 -7.93 -0.35 -15.80
CA ARG A 137 -9.22 0.32 -16.03
C ARG A 137 -9.07 1.84 -16.08
N LYS A 138 -8.28 2.43 -15.17
CA LYS A 138 -8.05 3.88 -15.10
C LYS A 138 -7.24 4.39 -16.30
N LYS A 139 -6.18 3.68 -16.70
CA LYS A 139 -5.41 4.00 -17.93
C LYS A 139 -6.30 4.03 -19.18
N GLN A 140 -7.21 3.06 -19.32
CA GLN A 140 -8.15 3.01 -20.45
C GLN A 140 -9.18 4.15 -20.42
N ALA A 141 -9.74 4.46 -19.25
CA ALA A 141 -10.69 5.57 -19.12
C ALA A 141 -10.05 6.93 -19.47
N HIS A 142 -8.79 7.13 -19.05
CA HIS A 142 -8.00 8.32 -19.37
C HIS A 142 -7.70 8.41 -20.86
N ALA A 143 -7.26 7.31 -21.50
CA ALA A 143 -7.02 7.26 -22.94
C ALA A 143 -8.28 7.56 -23.77
N ASN A 144 -9.46 7.22 -23.26
CA ASN A 144 -10.74 7.48 -23.90
C ASN A 144 -11.30 8.89 -23.62
N GLY A 145 -10.55 9.76 -22.93
CA GLY A 145 -10.95 11.15 -22.68
C GLY A 145 -12.09 11.31 -21.67
N ILE A 146 -12.46 10.27 -20.93
CA ILE A 146 -13.48 10.34 -19.86
C ILE A 146 -12.81 10.95 -18.63
N SER A 147 -12.56 12.26 -18.69
CA SER A 147 -12.23 13.06 -17.51
C SER A 147 -13.46 13.13 -16.63
N HIS A 148 -13.31 12.89 -15.32
CA HIS A 148 -14.37 13.12 -14.35
C HIS A 148 -14.73 14.61 -14.33
N ASN A 149 -15.62 15.04 -15.24
CA ASN A 149 -16.29 16.31 -15.13
C ASN A 149 -17.23 16.22 -13.92
N ILE A 150 -16.91 16.99 -12.88
CA ILE A 150 -17.85 17.29 -11.80
C ILE A 150 -18.94 18.16 -12.43
N THR A 151 -20.03 17.55 -12.88
CA THR A 151 -21.23 18.27 -13.30
C THR A 151 -21.82 18.95 -12.06
N PHE A 152 -21.62 20.26 -11.92
CA PHE A 152 -22.47 21.08 -11.08
C PHE A 152 -23.80 21.22 -11.83
N GLU A 153 -24.75 20.32 -11.55
CA GLU A 153 -26.11 20.47 -12.05
C GLU A 153 -26.88 21.49 -11.20
N SER A 154 -27.34 22.54 -11.89
CA SER A 154 -28.38 23.52 -11.55
C SER A 154 -27.92 24.85 -10.90
N PRO A 155 -28.17 26.01 -11.55
CA PRO A 155 -28.17 27.29 -10.85
C PRO A 155 -29.38 27.38 -9.90
N PRO A 156 -29.26 28.09 -8.75
CA PRO A 156 -30.35 28.19 -7.79
C PRO A 156 -31.51 29.03 -8.36
N PRO A 157 -32.78 28.65 -8.11
CA PRO A 157 -33.93 29.40 -8.60
C PRO A 157 -34.14 30.70 -7.81
N PRO A 158 -34.65 31.77 -8.46
CA PRO A 158 -35.22 32.94 -7.78
C PRO A 158 -36.61 32.68 -7.21
#